data_AF-A0A3D5S6X1-F1
#
_entry.id   AF-A0A3D5S6X1-F1
#
_cell.length_a   1.000
_cell.length_b   1.000
_cell.length_c   1.000
_cell.angle_alpha   90.00
_cell.angle_beta   90.00
_cell.angle_gamma   90.00
#
_symmetry.space_group_name_H-M   'P 1'
#
loop_
_entity.id
_entity.type
_entity.pdbx_description
1 polymer ?
#
loop_
_entity_poly.entity_id
_entity_poly.type
_entity_poly.pdbx_seq_one_letter_code
_entity_poly.pdbx_strand_id
1 'polypeptide(L)' 'MYQLAKAFLFKMSAEKAHHFTTGLLKGLFKIPLIKPIFKAIYDYKHPSLEQRLFGLTFTNPIGLAAGFDKN' A
#
# COMPACT_ATOMS: atom_id res chain seq x y z
N MET A 1 -0.38 10.99 11.25
CA MET A 1 -0.64 11.16 9.80
C MET A 1 -1.99 10.58 9.37
N TYR A 2 -2.27 9.30 9.64
CA TYR A 2 -3.52 8.65 9.19
C TYR A 2 -4.81 9.38 9.60
N GLN A 3 -4.90 9.89 10.84
CA GLN A 3 -6.11 10.60 11.30
C GLN A 3 -6.44 11.85 10.46
N LEU A 4 -5.43 12.57 9.99
CA LEU A 4 -5.61 13.74 9.12
C LEU A 4 -6.06 13.30 7.71
N ALA A 5 -5.42 12.26 7.15
CA ALA A 5 -5.81 11.70 5.87
C ALA A 5 -7.27 11.19 5.91
N LYS A 6 -7.66 10.48 6.98
CA LYS A 6 -9.02 9.99 7.18
C LYS A 6 -10.03 11.14 7.24
N ALA A 7 -9.76 12.18 8.02
CA ALA A 7 -10.64 13.34 8.14
C ALA A 7 -10.83 14.10 6.81
N PHE A 8 -9.82 14.09 5.93
CA PHE A 8 -9.92 14.65 4.59
C PHE A 8 -10.68 13.73 3.63
N LEU A 9 -10.28 12.46 3.54
CA LEU A 9 -10.85 11.49 2.60
C LEU A 9 -12.35 11.23 2.86
N PHE A 10 -12.77 11.26 4.14
CA PHE A 10 -14.17 11.00 4.51
C PHE A 10 -15.11 12.17 4.16
N LYS A 11 -14.58 13.30 3.66
CA LYS A 11 -15.38 14.37 3.07
C LYS A 11 -15.73 14.12 1.59
N MET A 12 -15.22 13.04 0.99
CA MET A 12 -15.45 12.65 -0.40
C MET A 12 -16.35 11.40 -0.45
N SER A 13 -17.01 11.14 -1.58
CA SER A 13 -17.63 9.82 -1.79
C SER A 13 -16.56 8.74 -1.79
N ALA A 14 -16.92 7.52 -1.36
CA ALA A 14 -15.95 6.43 -1.21
C ALA A 14 -15.18 6.12 -2.50
N GLU A 15 -15.88 6.08 -3.64
CA GLU A 15 -15.27 5.85 -4.94
C GLU A 15 -14.33 7.00 -5.35
N LYS A 16 -14.72 8.26 -5.11
CA LYS A 16 -13.85 9.41 -5.39
C LYS A 16 -12.60 9.40 -4.51
N ALA A 17 -12.74 9.07 -3.22
CA ALA A 17 -11.62 8.93 -2.29
C ALA A 17 -10.68 7.80 -2.72
N HIS A 18 -11.24 6.69 -3.20
CA HIS A 18 -10.49 5.56 -3.73
C HIS A 18 -9.66 5.96 -4.96
N HIS A 19 -10.29 6.52 -6.01
CA HIS A 19 -9.59 6.95 -7.22
C HIS A 19 -8.57 8.06 -6.96
N PHE A 20 -8.89 9.00 -6.06
CA PHE A 20 -7.94 10.01 -5.63
C PHE A 20 -6.71 9.38 -4.99
N THR A 21 -6.91 8.42 -4.08
CA THR A 21 -5.82 7.77 -3.35
C THR A 21 -4.95 6.89 -4.27
N THR A 22 -5.56 6.05 -5.10
CA THR A 22 -4.81 5.19 -6.04
C THR A 22 -4.06 6.01 -7.08
N GLY A 23 -4.68 7.07 -7.62
CA GLY A 23 -4.02 8.02 -8.51
C GLY A 23 -2.84 8.75 -7.86
N LEU A 24 -3.01 9.22 -6.62
CA LEU A 24 -1.93 9.85 -5.84
C LEU A 24 -0.77 8.88 -5.62
N LEU A 25 -1.05 7.65 -5.17
CA LEU A 25 -0.01 6.63 -4.96
C LEU A 25 0.74 6.30 -6.26
N LYS A 26 0.01 6.15 -7.38
CA LYS A 26 0.60 5.91 -8.71
C LYS A 26 1.50 7.05 -9.18
N GLY A 27 1.15 8.29 -8.85
CA GLY A 27 1.99 9.47 -9.13
C GLY A 27 3.23 9.53 -8.22
N LEU A 28 3.04 9.39 -6.91
CA LEU A 28 4.12 9.47 -5.92
C LEU A 28 5.21 8.42 -6.15
N PHE A 29 4.83 7.18 -6.44
CA PHE A 29 5.80 6.09 -6.64
C PHE A 29 6.56 6.15 -7.97
N LYS A 30 6.27 7.11 -8.86
CA LYS A 30 7.11 7.41 -10.03
C LYS A 30 8.30 8.30 -9.69
N ILE A 31 8.24 9.04 -8.57
CA ILE A 31 9.32 9.93 -8.16
C ILE A 31 10.47 9.08 -7.59
N PRO A 32 11.73 9.28 -8.05
CA PRO A 32 12.88 8.63 -7.45
C PRO A 32 12.93 8.86 -5.94
N LEU A 33 13.47 7.90 -5.19
CA LEU A 33 13.60 7.92 -3.72
C LEU A 33 12.30 7.76 -2.90
N ILE A 34 11.11 8.03 -3.45
CA ILE A 34 9.86 7.81 -2.69
C ILE A 34 9.69 6.34 -2.31
N LYS A 35 9.91 5.41 -3.25
CA LYS A 35 9.79 3.97 -2.99
C LYS A 35 10.71 3.46 -1.86
N PRO A 36 12.03 3.73 -1.85
CA PRO A 36 12.89 3.29 -0.74
C PRO A 36 12.57 3.98 0.58
N ILE A 37 12.17 5.27 0.60
CA ILE A 37 11.75 5.95 1.84
C ILE A 37 10.51 5.28 2.43
N PHE A 38 9.49 5.00 1.60
CA PHE A 38 8.28 4.31 2.07
C PHE A 38 8.60 2.93 2.62
N LYS A 39 9.49 2.17 1.97
CA LYS A 39 9.94 0.88 2.51
C LYS A 39 10.65 1.04 3.86
N ALA A 40 11.53 2.03 4.01
CA ALA A 40 12.23 2.25 5.28
C ALA A 40 11.28 2.59 6.45
N ILE A 41 10.14 3.21 6.17
CA ILE A 41 9.16 3.61 7.20
C ILE A 41 8.13 2.52 7.48
N TYR A 42 7.67 1.78 6.46
CA TYR A 42 6.51 0.90 6.57
C TYR A 42 6.77 -0.58 6.30
N ASP A 43 7.92 -0.96 5.72
CA ASP A 43 8.25 -2.37 5.49
C ASP A 43 8.65 -3.02 6.82
N TYR A 44 8.10 -4.20 7.10
CA TYR A 44 8.43 -4.98 8.29
C TYR A 44 8.78 -6.40 7.87
N LYS A 45 9.92 -6.90 8.34
CA LYS A 45 10.43 -8.23 8.00
C LYS A 45 10.83 -8.97 9.26
N HIS A 46 10.41 -10.22 9.35
CA HIS A 46 10.83 -11.13 10.40
C HIS A 46 10.87 -12.55 9.83
N PRO A 47 11.91 -13.36 10.11
CA PRO A 47 12.01 -14.72 9.58
C PRO A 47 10.79 -15.61 9.87
N SER A 48 10.14 -15.43 11.02
CA SER A 48 8.93 -16.19 11.37
C SER A 48 7.70 -15.88 10.52
N LEU A 49 7.74 -14.82 9.70
CA LEU A 49 6.65 -14.45 8.80
C LEU A 49 6.84 -15.07 7.41
N GLU A 50 8.05 -15.51 7.04
CA GLU A 50 8.31 -16.07 5.71
C GLU A 50 7.47 -17.33 5.47
N GLN A 51 6.81 -17.40 4.32
CA GLN A 51 6.00 -18.54 3.89
C GLN A 51 6.51 -19.08 2.57
N ARG A 52 6.56 -20.41 2.43
CA ARG A 52 6.81 -21.09 1.16
C ARG A 52 5.54 -21.81 0.73
N LEU A 53 4.87 -21.28 -0.29
CA LEU A 53 3.58 -21.77 -0.76
C LEU A 53 3.59 -21.83 -2.29
N PHE A 54 3.09 -22.91 -2.88
CA PHE A 54 2.95 -23.06 -4.34
C PHE A 54 4.27 -22.85 -5.12
N GLY A 55 5.41 -23.20 -4.54
CA GLY A 55 6.74 -22.99 -5.14
C GLY A 55 7.26 -21.54 -5.07
N LEU A 56 6.55 -20.64 -4.39
CA LEU A 56 6.92 -19.23 -4.20
C LEU A 56 7.31 -18.96 -2.74
N THR A 57 8.19 -17.97 -2.54
CA THR A 57 8.52 -17.44 -1.22
C THR A 57 7.82 -16.10 -1.01
N PHE A 58 6.95 -16.04 0.01
CA PHE A 58 6.29 -14.82 0.46
C PHE A 58 7.01 -14.32 1.72
N THR A 59 7.38 -13.04 1.77
CA THR A 59 8.12 -12.48 2.90
C THR A 59 7.29 -12.36 4.18
N ASN A 60 5.96 -12.39 4.05
CA ASN A 60 4.99 -12.39 5.14
C ASN A 60 3.64 -12.93 4.64
N PRO A 61 2.71 -13.34 5.53
CA PRO A 61 1.43 -13.92 5.13
C PRO A 61 0.33 -12.88 4.80
N ILE A 62 0.64 -11.58 4.82
CA ILE A 62 -0.34 -10.50 4.60
C ILE A 62 -0.30 -10.04 3.14
N GLY A 63 -1.43 -10.20 2.45
CA GLY A 63 -1.61 -9.75 1.07
C GLY A 63 -2.62 -8.60 0.94
N LEU A 64 -2.48 -7.80 -0.11
CA LEU A 64 -3.52 -6.87 -0.53
C LEU A 64 -4.53 -7.63 -1.41
N ALA A 65 -5.80 -7.63 -1.00
CA ALA A 65 -6.86 -8.31 -1.75
C ALA A 65 -7.12 -7.68 -3.12
N ALA A 66 -7.64 -8.48 -4.04
CA ALA A 66 -8.03 -8.02 -5.36
C ALA A 66 -9.09 -6.91 -5.28
N GLY A 67 -9.09 -6.03 -6.29
CA GLY A 67 -10.06 -4.94 -6.41
C GLY A 67 -9.62 -3.60 -5.83
N PHE A 68 -8.54 -3.54 -5.03
CA PHE A 68 -7.95 -2.27 -4.60
C PHE A 68 -7.11 -1.62 -5.72
N ASP A 69 -6.12 -2.33 -6.26
CA ASP A 69 -5.29 -1.82 -7.37
C ASP A 69 -5.67 -2.54 -8.66
N LYS A 70 -6.69 -2.01 -9.34
CA LYS A 70 -7.23 -2.63 -10.56
C LYS A 70 -6.41 -2.30 -11.82
N ASN A 71 -5.66 -1.19 -11.86
CA ASN A 71 -5.04 -0.61 -13.07
C ASN A 71 -3.75 0.19 -12.82
#